data_AF-A0A7R9M7E0-F1
#
_entry.id   AF-A0A7R9M7E0-F1
#
_cell.length_a   1.000
_cell.length_b   1.000
_cell.length_c   1.000
_cell.angle_alpha   90.00
_cell.angle_beta   90.00
_cell.angle_gamma   90.00
#
_symmetry.space_group_name_H-M   'P 1'
#
loop_
_entity.id
_entity.type
_entity.pdbx_description
1 polymer ?
#
loop_
_entity_poly.entity_id
_entity_poly.type
_entity_poly.pdbx_seq_one_letter_code
_entity_poly.pdbx_strand_id
1 'polypeptide(L)'
;MKLQFNIENTTRHRMVSKFHEAGVRAIFAGHYHRNAGGKYEDLELVVTSAIGAQSPEGRNADSGYRVVTVNETDITHRYVNITTSHTNSAGSPDFETQLQAFYERNKCHTLMAFDMIAEIQWMVAYIGNHWSDCPLVFSHLDFRGANIMVTEHNGLVLCDFDYSAYGSRGSDFGTFFATFITTTHGFGNGFPLESVIKKFIGDYEDECRQLYGHDYGLKEYNSADYMLNECKFFVLVYFLFSLSVFSDEKSREESRLGDNTCAMIMQSILCDLLKYPASLCSNH
;
A
#
# COMPACT_ATOMS: atom_id res chain seq x y z
N MET A 1 7.86 8.93 -31.29
CA MET A 1 7.33 8.23 -30.11
C MET A 1 7.77 9.00 -28.87
N LYS A 2 6.93 9.89 -28.31
CA LYS A 2 7.25 10.62 -27.07
C LYS A 2 6.52 9.93 -25.93
N LEU A 3 7.25 9.07 -25.21
CA LEU A 3 6.88 8.63 -23.86
C LEU A 3 6.70 9.87 -22.98
N GLN A 4 5.47 10.19 -22.60
CA GLN A 4 5.18 11.34 -21.73
C GLN A 4 5.39 10.94 -20.25
N PHE A 5 6.61 10.55 -19.93
CA PHE A 5 7.07 10.25 -18.56
C PHE A 5 7.93 11.37 -17.97
N ASN A 6 8.03 12.51 -18.65
CA ASN A 6 8.97 13.55 -18.26
C ASN A 6 8.26 14.89 -18.08
N ILE A 7 8.28 15.36 -16.83
CA ILE A 7 8.24 16.79 -16.52
C ILE A 7 9.20 17.50 -17.49
N GLU A 8 8.77 18.63 -18.05
CA GLU A 8 9.57 19.39 -19.01
C GLU A 8 10.97 19.65 -18.47
N ASN A 9 11.98 19.62 -19.33
CA ASN A 9 13.37 19.68 -18.89
C ASN A 9 13.66 20.95 -18.07
N THR A 10 13.10 22.09 -18.47
CA THR A 10 13.20 23.36 -17.74
C THR A 10 12.59 23.25 -16.34
N THR A 11 11.44 22.60 -16.21
CA THR A 11 10.78 22.38 -14.92
C THR A 11 11.60 21.42 -14.04
N ARG A 12 12.18 20.35 -14.61
CA ARG A 12 13.08 19.45 -13.88
C ARG A 12 14.32 20.17 -13.36
N HIS A 13 14.99 20.94 -14.22
CA HIS A 13 16.14 21.76 -13.83
C HIS A 13 15.76 22.75 -12.73
N ARG A 14 14.62 23.43 -12.86
CA ARG A 14 14.13 24.36 -11.85
C ARG A 14 13.86 23.68 -10.51
N MET A 15 13.27 22.49 -10.48
CA MET A 15 13.00 21.78 -9.23
C MET A 15 14.26 21.18 -8.62
N VAL A 16 15.15 20.55 -9.41
CA VAL A 16 16.40 19.98 -8.89
C VAL A 16 17.35 21.08 -8.40
N SER A 17 17.35 22.26 -9.03
CA SER A 17 18.14 23.41 -8.57
C SER A 17 17.74 23.86 -7.17
N LYS A 18 16.44 23.83 -6.83
CA LYS A 18 15.97 24.17 -5.48
C LYS A 18 16.51 23.23 -4.41
N PHE A 19 16.61 21.93 -4.72
CA PHE A 19 17.21 20.96 -3.79
C PHE A 19 18.71 21.24 -3.59
N HIS A 20 19.44 21.45 -4.69
CA HIS A 20 20.86 21.79 -4.64
C HIS A 20 21.11 23.12 -3.89
N GLU A 21 20.35 24.18 -4.17
CA GLU A 21 20.42 25.48 -3.47
C GLU A 21 20.12 25.38 -1.97
N ALA A 22 19.31 24.40 -1.56
CA ALA A 22 19.04 24.09 -0.16
C ALA A 22 20.13 23.23 0.51
N GLY A 23 21.19 22.87 -0.22
CA GLY A 23 22.30 22.04 0.30
C GLY A 23 22.02 20.54 0.32
N VAL A 24 21.02 20.06 -0.44
CA VAL A 24 20.75 18.61 -0.56
C VAL A 24 21.84 17.96 -1.40
N ARG A 25 22.49 16.93 -0.85
CA ARG A 25 23.60 16.20 -1.49
C ARG A 25 23.17 14.91 -2.19
N ALA A 26 22.07 14.30 -1.74
CA ALA A 26 21.54 13.08 -2.32
C ALA A 26 20.02 13.03 -2.21
N ILE A 27 19.36 12.52 -3.24
CA ILE A 27 17.92 12.24 -3.28
C ILE A 27 17.76 10.75 -3.55
N PHE A 28 17.13 10.03 -2.62
CA PHE A 28 16.71 8.65 -2.82
C PHE A 28 15.21 8.63 -3.06
N ALA A 29 14.80 8.07 -4.19
CA ALA A 29 13.40 7.90 -4.56
C ALA A 29 13.12 6.42 -4.85
N GLY A 30 11.89 6.00 -4.64
CA GLY A 30 11.41 4.67 -4.98
C GLY A 30 10.24 4.71 -5.97
N HIS A 31 9.39 3.70 -5.88
CA HIS A 31 8.13 3.48 -6.61
C HIS A 31 8.21 3.39 -8.16
N TYR A 32 9.25 3.93 -8.80
CA TYR A 32 9.48 3.72 -10.21
C TYR A 32 9.76 2.24 -10.47
N HIS A 33 9.14 1.62 -11.47
CA HIS A 33 9.29 0.19 -11.74
C HIS A 33 10.68 -0.20 -12.31
N ARG A 34 11.65 0.73 -12.34
CA ARG A 34 13.02 0.49 -12.81
C ARG A 34 14.03 1.16 -11.88
N ASN A 35 15.19 0.54 -11.72
CA ASN A 35 16.33 1.20 -11.11
C ASN A 35 16.81 2.32 -12.05
N ALA A 36 16.93 3.54 -11.53
CA ALA A 36 17.33 4.71 -12.29
C ALA A 36 18.13 5.70 -11.44
N GLY A 37 18.51 6.83 -12.02
CA GLY A 37 19.25 7.86 -11.31
C GLY A 37 20.00 8.78 -12.25
N GLY A 38 20.70 9.75 -11.66
CA GLY A 38 21.52 10.72 -12.36
C GLY A 38 22.23 11.64 -11.38
N LYS A 39 23.07 12.52 -11.91
CA LYS A 39 23.71 13.59 -11.13
C LYS A 39 23.32 14.95 -11.68
N TYR A 40 23.17 15.91 -10.79
CA TYR A 40 23.01 17.32 -11.09
C TYR A 40 24.02 18.09 -10.23
N GLU A 41 25.08 18.61 -10.86
CA GLU A 41 26.26 19.11 -10.14
C GLU A 41 26.83 18.04 -9.18
N ASP A 42 26.94 18.34 -7.89
CA ASP A 42 27.34 17.42 -6.82
C ASP A 42 26.15 16.71 -6.14
N LEU A 43 24.91 17.00 -6.55
CA LEU A 43 23.70 16.31 -6.07
C LEU A 43 23.49 15.00 -6.84
N GLU A 44 23.41 13.88 -6.12
CA GLU A 44 23.11 12.56 -6.69
C GLU A 44 21.63 12.20 -6.50
N LEU A 45 20.94 11.84 -7.57
CA LEU A 45 19.59 11.30 -7.51
C LEU A 45 19.63 9.81 -7.84
N VAL A 46 19.11 8.99 -6.94
CA VAL A 46 19.07 7.53 -7.06
C VAL A 46 17.63 7.07 -6.96
N VAL A 47 17.19 6.28 -7.93
CA VAL A 47 15.87 5.66 -7.94
C VAL A 47 16.04 4.16 -7.73
N THR A 48 15.46 3.64 -6.65
CA THR A 48 15.42 2.20 -6.34
C THR A 48 14.06 1.68 -6.77
N SER A 49 14.01 0.60 -7.54
CA SER A 49 12.74 0.15 -8.09
C SER A 49 11.78 -0.42 -7.05
N ALA A 50 10.46 -0.32 -7.30
CA ALA A 50 9.42 -0.94 -6.48
C ALA A 50 9.62 -2.46 -6.33
N ILE A 51 9.80 -2.93 -5.08
CA ILE A 51 10.07 -4.35 -4.79
C ILE A 51 8.84 -5.20 -5.16
N GLY A 52 9.07 -6.33 -5.83
CA GLY A 52 7.99 -7.26 -6.23
C GLY A 52 7.17 -6.82 -7.44
N ALA A 53 7.35 -5.61 -7.97
CA ALA A 53 6.62 -5.07 -9.12
C ALA A 53 7.55 -4.49 -10.21
N GLN A 54 8.82 -4.93 -10.29
CA GLN A 54 9.75 -4.38 -11.29
C GLN A 54 9.39 -4.73 -12.73
N SER A 55 9.74 -3.79 -13.61
CA SER A 55 9.76 -4.05 -15.04
C SER A 55 10.91 -5.03 -15.35
N PRO A 56 10.65 -6.08 -16.16
CA PRO A 56 11.68 -7.05 -16.55
C PRO A 56 12.76 -6.44 -17.49
N GLU A 57 12.60 -5.17 -17.89
CA GLU A 57 13.51 -4.45 -18.76
C GLU A 57 14.38 -3.46 -17.98
N GLY A 58 15.71 -3.62 -18.00
CA GLY A 58 16.66 -2.65 -17.45
C GLY A 58 17.93 -3.26 -16.86
N ARG A 59 18.80 -2.42 -16.30
CA ARG A 59 19.91 -2.86 -15.42
C ARG A 59 19.33 -3.21 -14.06
N ASN A 60 19.74 -4.34 -13.48
CA ASN A 60 19.20 -4.90 -12.23
C ASN A 60 17.69 -5.16 -12.32
N ALA A 61 17.29 -6.09 -13.20
CA ALA A 61 15.90 -6.52 -13.38
C ALA A 61 15.37 -7.34 -12.19
N ASP A 62 16.26 -7.82 -11.31
CA ASP A 62 15.90 -8.57 -10.11
C ASP A 62 15.39 -7.64 -9.00
N SER A 63 14.44 -8.12 -8.20
CA SER A 63 13.98 -7.47 -6.96
C SER A 63 15.13 -7.20 -6.01
N GLY A 64 15.05 -6.09 -5.28
CA GLY A 64 16.13 -5.66 -4.41
C GLY A 64 15.88 -4.31 -3.77
N TYR A 65 16.61 -4.06 -2.69
CA TYR A 65 16.52 -2.85 -1.87
C TYR A 65 17.85 -2.11 -1.87
N ARG A 66 17.83 -0.86 -1.40
CA ARG A 66 19.03 -0.03 -1.26
C ARG A 66 19.32 0.24 0.20
N VAL A 67 20.52 -0.12 0.63
CA VAL A 67 21.04 0.28 1.94
C VAL A 67 21.75 1.61 1.75
N VAL A 68 21.28 2.65 2.44
CA VAL A 68 21.90 3.97 2.49
C VAL A 68 22.52 4.16 3.87
N THR A 69 23.80 4.50 3.90
CA THR A 69 24.55 4.82 5.11
C THR A 69 24.92 6.30 5.06
N VAL A 70 24.40 7.06 6.03
CA VAL A 70 24.67 8.49 6.20
C VAL A 70 25.64 8.65 7.36
N ASN A 71 26.83 9.16 7.07
CA ASN A 71 27.83 9.49 8.07
C ASN A 71 27.93 11.02 8.24
N GLU A 72 28.77 11.48 9.16
CA GLU A 72 29.00 12.90 9.40
C GLU A 72 29.45 13.66 8.14
N THR A 73 30.28 13.02 7.31
CA THR A 73 30.93 13.67 6.16
C THR A 73 30.40 13.18 4.82
N ASP A 74 29.96 11.93 4.70
CA ASP A 74 29.58 11.31 3.43
C ASP A 74 28.27 10.50 3.48
N ILE A 75 27.76 10.19 2.29
CA ILE A 75 26.60 9.32 2.07
C ILE A 75 27.07 8.21 1.13
N THR A 76 26.96 6.96 1.56
CA THR A 76 27.26 5.79 0.74
C THR A 76 26.03 4.93 0.59
N HIS A 77 25.91 4.21 -0.53
CA HIS A 77 24.78 3.31 -0.73
C HIS A 77 25.13 2.10 -1.59
N ARG A 78 24.46 0.97 -1.35
CA ARG A 78 24.56 -0.24 -2.18
C ARG A 78 23.19 -0.84 -2.47
N TYR A 79 23.05 -1.41 -3.66
CA TYR A 79 21.86 -2.18 -4.03
C TYR A 79 22.06 -3.64 -3.65
N VAL A 80 21.04 -4.27 -3.07
CA VAL A 80 21.04 -5.67 -2.64
C VAL A 80 19.89 -6.39 -3.32
N ASN A 81 20.19 -7.41 -4.12
CA ASN A 81 19.19 -8.24 -4.79
C ASN A 81 18.51 -9.18 -3.79
N ILE A 82 17.23 -9.48 -4.05
CA ILE A 82 16.39 -10.42 -3.31
C ILE A 82 15.85 -11.46 -4.31
N THR A 83 15.98 -12.74 -3.96
CA THR A 83 15.24 -13.84 -4.59
C THR A 83 13.96 -14.12 -3.82
N THR A 84 12.80 -14.03 -4.48
CA THR A 84 11.50 -14.27 -3.87
C THR A 84 11.11 -15.75 -3.88
N SER A 85 10.68 -16.29 -2.74
CA SER A 85 9.95 -17.57 -2.65
C SER A 85 8.52 -17.30 -2.20
N HIS A 86 7.54 -17.87 -2.90
CA HIS A 86 6.12 -17.69 -2.60
C HIS A 86 5.63 -18.84 -1.70
N THR A 87 4.98 -18.52 -0.58
CA THR A 87 4.19 -19.49 0.17
C THR A 87 2.76 -18.98 0.34
N ASN A 88 1.81 -19.87 0.06
CA ASN A 88 0.38 -19.61 0.00
C ASN A 88 -0.30 -20.22 1.23
N SER A 89 -1.06 -19.43 1.99
CA SER A 89 -1.99 -19.91 3.03
C SER A 89 -3.44 -19.67 2.62
N ALA A 90 -4.34 -20.58 2.98
CA ALA A 90 -5.78 -20.50 2.69
C ALA A 90 -6.52 -19.44 3.54
N GLY A 91 -7.60 -18.87 2.99
CA GLY A 91 -8.35 -17.78 3.59
C GLY A 91 -9.48 -18.16 4.56
N SER A 92 -10.18 -17.14 5.10
CA SER A 92 -11.16 -17.22 6.18
C SER A 92 -12.57 -16.79 5.79
N PRO A 93 -13.54 -17.71 5.81
CA PRO A 93 -14.96 -17.37 5.56
C PRO A 93 -15.60 -16.47 6.62
N ASP A 94 -15.08 -16.46 7.85
CA ASP A 94 -15.64 -15.69 8.97
C ASP A 94 -15.31 -14.20 8.85
N PHE A 95 -14.05 -13.85 8.56
CA PHE A 95 -13.66 -12.47 8.32
C PHE A 95 -14.42 -11.88 7.14
N GLU A 96 -14.54 -12.63 6.04
CA GLU A 96 -15.34 -12.24 4.87
C GLU A 96 -16.81 -11.96 5.24
N THR A 97 -17.42 -12.83 6.04
CA THR A 97 -18.82 -12.65 6.49
C THR A 97 -18.98 -11.42 7.37
N GLN A 98 -18.05 -11.16 8.29
CA GLN A 98 -18.10 -9.97 9.13
C GLN A 98 -17.81 -8.68 8.35
N LEU A 99 -16.93 -8.75 7.36
CA LEU A 99 -16.63 -7.65 6.46
C LEU A 99 -17.87 -7.31 5.62
N GLN A 100 -18.56 -8.32 5.09
CA GLN A 100 -19.85 -8.14 4.41
C GLN A 100 -20.88 -7.48 5.33
N ALA A 101 -21.06 -7.96 6.56
CA ALA A 101 -22.00 -7.37 7.52
C ALA A 101 -21.63 -5.91 7.89
N PHE A 102 -20.34 -5.60 7.95
CA PHE A 102 -19.86 -4.23 8.13
C PHE A 102 -20.27 -3.34 6.94
N TYR A 103 -20.12 -3.81 5.71
CA TYR A 103 -20.50 -3.05 4.51
C TYR A 103 -22.00 -2.82 4.40
N GLU A 104 -22.81 -3.85 4.67
CA GLU A 104 -24.27 -3.75 4.67
C GLU A 104 -24.75 -2.71 5.70
N ARG A 105 -24.20 -2.73 6.91
CA ARG A 105 -24.53 -1.76 7.98
C ARG A 105 -24.19 -0.33 7.58
N ASN A 106 -23.07 -0.14 6.87
CA ASN A 106 -22.55 1.17 6.49
C ASN A 106 -23.12 1.70 5.17
N LYS A 107 -24.00 0.94 4.50
CA LYS A 107 -24.66 1.31 3.24
C LYS A 107 -23.69 1.60 2.09
N CYS A 108 -22.62 0.82 1.98
CA CYS A 108 -21.69 0.83 0.84
C CYS A 108 -22.34 0.23 -0.44
N HIS A 109 -23.63 0.49 -0.67
CA HIS A 109 -24.40 -0.08 -1.77
C HIS A 109 -24.15 0.66 -3.11
N THR A 110 -23.51 1.82 -3.09
CA THR A 110 -23.17 2.58 -4.30
C THR A 110 -22.03 1.93 -5.08
N LEU A 111 -21.17 1.14 -4.42
CA LEU A 111 -20.22 0.21 -5.02
C LEU A 111 -20.97 -0.80 -5.89
N MET A 112 -22.14 -1.27 -5.41
CA MET A 112 -22.99 -2.20 -6.14
C MET A 112 -23.70 -1.55 -7.34
N ALA A 113 -23.92 -0.24 -7.29
CA ALA A 113 -24.53 0.54 -8.37
C ALA A 113 -23.49 1.14 -9.34
N PHE A 114 -22.20 0.85 -9.12
CA PHE A 114 -21.07 1.39 -9.88
C PHE A 114 -20.96 2.92 -9.88
N ASP A 115 -21.47 3.56 -8.83
CA ASP A 115 -21.32 4.99 -8.62
C ASP A 115 -20.07 5.27 -7.77
N MET A 116 -18.91 5.21 -8.43
CA MET A 116 -17.61 5.41 -7.78
C MET A 116 -17.47 6.80 -7.15
N ILE A 117 -18.11 7.82 -7.73
CA ILE A 117 -18.07 9.18 -7.17
C ILE A 117 -18.87 9.24 -5.88
N ALA A 118 -20.07 8.65 -5.85
CA ALA A 118 -20.86 8.56 -4.62
C ALA A 118 -20.14 7.76 -3.53
N GLU A 119 -19.44 6.68 -3.89
CA GLU A 119 -18.65 5.89 -2.93
C GLU A 119 -17.44 6.64 -2.38
N ILE A 120 -16.71 7.36 -3.23
CA ILE A 120 -15.62 8.22 -2.79
C ILE A 120 -16.16 9.33 -1.88
N GLN A 121 -17.30 9.93 -2.21
CA GLN A 121 -17.94 10.96 -1.38
C GLN A 121 -18.40 10.40 -0.03
N TRP A 122 -19.01 9.22 -0.02
CA TRP A 122 -19.38 8.51 1.19
C TRP A 122 -18.14 8.19 2.03
N MET A 123 -17.07 7.67 1.41
CA MET A 123 -15.81 7.36 2.09
C MET A 123 -15.18 8.62 2.69
N VAL A 124 -15.11 9.73 1.95
CA VAL A 124 -14.60 11.01 2.45
C VAL A 124 -15.44 11.50 3.64
N ALA A 125 -16.77 11.39 3.56
CA ALA A 125 -17.65 11.76 4.67
C ALA A 125 -17.47 10.84 5.88
N TYR A 126 -17.36 9.53 5.67
CA TYR A 126 -17.15 8.55 6.71
C TYR A 126 -15.81 8.74 7.40
N ILE A 127 -14.71 8.87 6.63
CA ILE A 127 -13.39 9.22 7.14
C ILE A 127 -13.51 10.53 7.93
N GLY A 128 -14.11 11.58 7.36
CA GLY A 128 -14.26 12.86 8.05
C GLY A 128 -15.00 12.77 9.39
N ASN A 129 -16.00 11.91 9.49
CA ASN A 129 -16.79 11.70 10.72
C ASN A 129 -16.10 10.79 11.74
N HIS A 130 -15.19 9.91 11.31
CA HIS A 130 -14.54 8.90 12.15
C HIS A 130 -13.04 9.11 12.31
N TRP A 131 -12.45 10.12 11.65
CA TRP A 131 -11.02 10.39 11.69
C TRP A 131 -10.51 10.67 13.10
N SER A 132 -11.32 11.36 13.92
CA SER A 132 -11.00 11.63 15.32
C SER A 132 -10.94 10.38 16.20
N ASP A 133 -11.58 9.30 15.75
CA ASP A 133 -11.68 8.06 16.50
C ASP A 133 -10.46 7.16 16.24
N CYS A 134 -9.80 7.36 15.09
CA CYS A 134 -8.58 6.64 14.72
C CYS A 134 -7.33 7.25 15.37
N PRO A 135 -6.50 6.45 16.07
CA PRO A 135 -5.22 6.92 16.57
C PRO A 135 -4.28 7.33 15.44
N LEU A 136 -3.77 8.56 15.52
CA LEU A 136 -2.75 9.08 14.61
C LEU A 136 -1.36 8.54 15.01
N VAL A 137 -0.72 7.79 14.12
CA VAL A 137 0.62 7.23 14.31
C VAL A 137 1.48 7.51 13.08
N PHE A 138 2.80 7.34 13.19
CA PHE A 138 3.65 7.29 12.01
C PHE A 138 3.41 5.94 11.31
N SER A 139 2.78 5.99 10.14
CA SER A 139 2.36 4.82 9.37
C SER A 139 3.21 4.65 8.12
N HIS A 140 3.38 3.40 7.72
CA HIS A 140 4.09 3.07 6.50
C HIS A 140 3.32 3.51 5.25
N LEU A 141 1.99 3.38 5.30
CA LEU A 141 1.01 3.66 4.22
C LEU A 141 1.20 2.82 2.95
N ASP A 142 2.12 1.85 3.03
CA ASP A 142 2.39 0.88 1.98
C ASP A 142 2.81 -0.47 2.58
N PHE A 143 2.18 -0.84 3.70
CA PHE A 143 2.61 -1.97 4.53
C PHE A 143 2.20 -3.31 3.91
N ARG A 144 2.90 -3.75 2.86
CA ARG A 144 2.63 -4.98 2.10
C ARG A 144 3.74 -6.00 2.29
N GLY A 145 3.46 -7.28 2.02
CA GLY A 145 4.47 -8.34 2.12
C GLY A 145 5.73 -8.10 1.29
N ALA A 146 5.61 -7.42 0.13
CA ALA A 146 6.77 -7.04 -0.70
C ALA A 146 7.72 -6.04 -0.02
N ASN A 147 7.23 -5.30 0.97
CA ASN A 147 7.98 -4.29 1.73
C ASN A 147 8.48 -4.82 3.08
N ILE A 148 8.33 -6.14 3.32
CA ILE A 148 8.80 -6.84 4.52
C ILE A 148 9.88 -7.83 4.11
N MET A 149 11.11 -7.58 4.53
CA MET A 149 12.25 -8.45 4.28
C MET A 149 12.46 -9.42 5.45
N VAL A 150 12.71 -10.69 5.12
CA VAL A 150 13.18 -11.70 6.08
C VAL A 150 14.70 -11.78 5.99
N THR A 151 15.37 -11.55 7.11
CA THR A 151 16.82 -11.64 7.22
C THR A 151 17.28 -13.09 7.40
N GLU A 152 18.55 -13.39 7.13
CA GLU A 152 19.15 -14.73 7.31
C GLU A 152 19.01 -15.29 8.73
N HIS A 153 18.81 -14.42 9.73
CA HIS A 153 18.64 -14.77 11.13
C HIS A 153 17.18 -14.75 11.59
N ASN A 154 16.22 -14.89 10.66
CA ASN A 154 14.77 -14.85 10.92
C ASN A 154 14.27 -13.53 11.56
N GLY A 155 15.03 -12.44 11.45
CA GLY A 155 14.56 -11.10 11.77
C GLY A 155 13.75 -10.49 10.62
N LEU A 156 12.87 -9.55 10.93
CA LEU A 156 12.07 -8.81 9.95
C LEU A 156 12.61 -7.39 9.80
N VAL A 157 12.68 -6.88 8.57
CA VAL A 157 13.06 -5.50 8.27
C VAL A 157 12.04 -4.90 7.32
N LEU A 158 11.49 -3.75 7.68
CA LEU A 158 10.58 -2.97 6.83
C LEU A 158 11.39 -2.09 5.87
N CYS A 159 10.89 -1.87 4.67
CA CYS A 159 11.52 -1.02 3.66
C CYS A 159 10.48 -0.33 2.76
N ASP A 160 10.91 0.60 1.90
CA ASP A 160 10.03 1.36 0.99
C ASP A 160 9.04 2.31 1.70
N PHE A 161 9.58 3.19 2.55
CA PHE A 161 8.83 4.19 3.33
C PHE A 161 8.42 5.44 2.52
N ASP A 162 8.33 5.34 1.20
CA ASP A 162 8.08 6.48 0.31
C ASP A 162 6.71 7.14 0.53
N TYR A 163 5.72 6.35 0.96
CA TYR A 163 4.39 6.84 1.32
C TYR A 163 4.24 7.21 2.78
N SER A 164 5.26 6.97 3.61
CA SER A 164 5.09 7.03 5.05
C SER A 164 4.81 8.43 5.56
N ALA A 165 3.80 8.55 6.41
CA ALA A 165 3.35 9.79 6.99
C ALA A 165 2.59 9.55 8.30
N TYR A 166 2.29 10.62 9.02
CA TYR A 166 1.34 10.52 10.13
C TYR A 166 -0.07 10.26 9.58
N GLY A 167 -0.66 9.14 9.96
CA GLY A 167 -1.98 8.70 9.51
C GLY A 167 -2.64 7.78 10.54
N SER A 168 -3.84 7.30 10.22
CA SER A 168 -4.46 6.26 11.04
C SER A 168 -3.66 4.98 10.94
N ARG A 169 -3.34 4.35 12.08
CA ARG A 169 -2.69 3.03 12.11
C ARG A 169 -3.49 1.96 11.37
N GLY A 170 -4.82 2.14 11.29
CA GLY A 170 -5.70 1.25 10.56
C GLY A 170 -5.33 1.15 9.09
N SER A 171 -4.73 2.20 8.51
CA SER A 171 -4.25 2.22 7.12
C SER A 171 -3.20 1.12 6.87
N ASP A 172 -2.26 0.92 7.80
CA ASP A 172 -1.25 -0.13 7.69
C ASP A 172 -1.85 -1.51 7.88
N PHE A 173 -2.74 -1.70 8.86
CA PHE A 173 -3.44 -2.97 9.05
C PHE A 173 -4.26 -3.34 7.82
N GLY A 174 -5.09 -2.41 7.33
CA GLY A 174 -5.96 -2.62 6.18
C GLY A 174 -5.16 -2.97 4.93
N THR A 175 -4.09 -2.23 4.66
CA THR A 175 -3.18 -2.50 3.53
C THR A 175 -2.53 -3.87 3.64
N PHE A 176 -1.99 -4.22 4.83
CA PHE A 176 -1.34 -5.51 5.05
C PHE A 176 -2.29 -6.68 4.80
N PHE A 177 -3.48 -6.65 5.41
CA PHE A 177 -4.44 -7.74 5.26
C PHE A 177 -5.11 -7.78 3.88
N ALA A 178 -5.29 -6.63 3.21
CA ALA A 178 -5.77 -6.60 1.83
C ALA A 178 -4.79 -7.27 0.84
N THR A 179 -3.49 -7.32 1.14
CA THR A 179 -2.52 -8.00 0.27
C THR A 179 -2.56 -9.52 0.33
N PHE A 180 -3.28 -10.10 1.30
CA PHE A 180 -3.55 -11.54 1.32
C PHE A 180 -4.57 -11.97 0.27
N ILE A 181 -5.42 -11.05 -0.19
CA ILE A 181 -6.35 -11.27 -1.31
C ILE A 181 -5.85 -10.69 -2.62
N THR A 182 -5.01 -9.66 -2.57
CA THR A 182 -4.38 -9.07 -3.75
C THR A 182 -2.87 -9.29 -3.71
N THR A 183 -2.39 -10.26 -4.48
CA THR A 183 -0.95 -10.47 -4.69
C THR A 183 -0.49 -9.66 -5.90
N THR A 184 0.82 -9.42 -6.00
CA THR A 184 1.42 -8.71 -7.15
C THR A 184 1.17 -9.41 -8.49
N HIS A 185 0.74 -10.68 -8.49
CA HIS A 185 0.52 -11.50 -9.69
C HIS A 185 -0.92 -12.03 -9.80
N GLY A 186 -1.88 -11.49 -9.04
CA GLY A 186 -3.28 -11.91 -9.09
C GLY A 186 -3.91 -12.05 -7.70
N PHE A 187 -4.87 -12.97 -7.57
CA PHE A 187 -5.63 -13.15 -6.34
C PHE A 187 -4.93 -14.11 -5.39
N GLY A 188 -4.87 -13.75 -4.11
CA GLY A 188 -4.46 -14.66 -3.05
C GLY A 188 -5.62 -15.59 -2.62
N ASN A 189 -5.43 -16.41 -1.59
CA ASN A 189 -6.41 -17.45 -1.22
C ASN A 189 -7.53 -16.96 -0.27
N GLY A 190 -7.77 -15.66 -0.18
CA GLY A 190 -8.69 -15.08 0.80
C GLY A 190 -7.98 -14.41 1.97
N PHE A 191 -8.74 -13.71 2.82
CA PHE A 191 -8.20 -13.07 4.02
C PHE A 191 -7.68 -14.08 5.04
N PRO A 192 -6.68 -13.77 5.88
CA PRO A 192 -6.28 -14.66 6.96
C PRO A 192 -7.45 -14.99 7.90
N LEU A 193 -7.32 -16.11 8.63
CA LEU A 193 -8.24 -16.45 9.73
C LEU A 193 -8.37 -15.28 10.70
N GLU A 194 -9.59 -14.98 11.17
CA GLU A 194 -9.78 -13.93 12.18
C GLU A 194 -8.89 -14.17 13.41
N SER A 195 -8.72 -15.43 13.83
CA SER A 195 -7.83 -15.78 14.94
C SER A 195 -6.37 -15.39 14.67
N VAL A 196 -5.92 -15.45 13.41
CA VAL A 196 -4.58 -15.00 12.99
C VAL A 196 -4.50 -13.48 13.01
N ILE A 197 -5.52 -12.79 12.50
CA ILE A 197 -5.60 -11.32 12.53
C ILE A 197 -5.60 -10.81 13.97
N LYS A 198 -6.44 -11.39 14.83
CA LYS A 198 -6.51 -11.05 16.27
C LYS A 198 -5.20 -11.34 16.99
N LYS A 199 -4.51 -12.43 16.64
CA LYS A 199 -3.17 -12.70 17.19
C LYS A 199 -2.19 -11.61 16.77
N PHE A 200 -2.15 -11.23 15.50
CA PHE A 200 -1.28 -10.16 15.00
C PHE A 200 -1.56 -8.82 15.72
N ILE A 201 -2.84 -8.47 15.87
CA ILE A 201 -3.28 -7.28 16.59
C ILE A 201 -2.90 -7.35 18.09
N GLY A 202 -3.03 -8.53 18.70
CA GLY A 202 -2.61 -8.76 20.09
C GLY A 202 -1.10 -8.60 20.28
N ASP A 203 -0.29 -9.17 19.38
CA ASP A 203 1.16 -8.99 19.39
C ASP A 203 1.53 -7.49 19.25
N TYR A 204 0.85 -6.75 18.35
CA TYR A 204 1.02 -5.29 18.21
C TYR A 204 0.66 -4.54 19.49
N GLU A 205 -0.44 -4.89 20.14
CA GLU A 205 -0.88 -4.26 21.38
C GLU A 205 0.13 -4.50 22.52
N ASP A 206 0.62 -5.73 22.65
CA ASP A 206 1.60 -6.11 23.66
C ASP A 206 2.92 -5.35 23.49
N GLU A 207 3.41 -5.21 22.27
CA GLU A 207 4.58 -4.38 21.97
C GLU A 207 4.32 -2.90 22.27
N CYS A 208 3.14 -2.37 21.95
CA CYS A 208 2.77 -1.00 22.31
C CYS A 208 2.70 -0.79 23.84
N ARG A 209 2.23 -1.77 24.62
CA ARG A 209 2.25 -1.70 26.09
C ARG A 209 3.67 -1.67 26.63
N GLN A 210 4.60 -2.41 26.02
CA GLN A 210 6.01 -2.38 26.40
C GLN A 210 6.65 -1.01 26.11
N LEU A 211 6.33 -0.40 24.96
CA LEU A 211 6.90 0.88 24.53
C LEU A 211 6.28 2.10 25.22
N TYR A 212 4.96 2.10 25.40
CA TYR A 212 4.19 3.28 25.84
C TYR A 212 3.56 3.13 27.23
N GLY A 213 3.75 1.96 27.87
CA GLY A 213 3.25 1.66 29.22
C GLY A 213 1.93 0.90 29.23
N HIS A 214 1.62 0.30 30.38
CA HIS A 214 0.45 -0.58 30.57
C HIS A 214 -0.89 0.10 30.27
N ASP A 215 -1.00 1.42 30.50
CA ASP A 215 -2.21 2.19 30.25
C ASP A 215 -2.57 2.29 28.76
N TYR A 216 -1.65 1.92 27.85
CA TYR A 216 -1.95 1.84 26.42
C TYR A 216 -3.15 0.90 26.17
N GLY A 217 -3.15 -0.30 26.74
CA GLY A 217 -4.22 -1.29 26.52
C GLY A 217 -5.53 -0.98 27.25
N LEU A 218 -5.53 -0.01 28.17
CA LEU A 218 -6.75 0.37 28.91
C LEU A 218 -7.68 1.28 28.10
N LYS A 219 -7.19 1.84 26.99
CA LYS A 219 -7.98 2.73 26.14
C LYS A 219 -8.87 1.87 25.24
N GLU A 220 -10.16 2.18 25.19
CA GLU A 220 -11.14 1.43 24.39
C GLU A 220 -10.72 1.29 22.92
N TYR A 221 -10.22 2.39 22.34
CA TYR A 221 -9.73 2.41 20.96
C TYR A 221 -8.49 1.53 20.75
N ASN A 222 -7.79 1.08 21.79
CA ASN A 222 -6.67 0.15 21.69
C ASN A 222 -7.07 -1.31 21.92
N SER A 223 -8.35 -1.62 22.07
CA SER A 223 -8.81 -3.00 22.16
C SER A 223 -8.67 -3.75 20.84
N ALA A 224 -8.46 -5.07 20.91
CA ALA A 224 -8.33 -5.91 19.72
C ALA A 224 -9.57 -5.86 18.80
N ASP A 225 -10.77 -5.81 19.36
CA ASP A 225 -12.00 -5.72 18.58
C ASP A 225 -12.15 -4.34 17.90
N TYR A 226 -11.71 -3.27 18.56
CA TYR A 226 -11.67 -1.95 17.94
C TYR A 226 -10.69 -1.93 16.76
N MET A 227 -9.46 -2.40 16.97
CA MET A 227 -8.45 -2.49 15.90
C MET A 227 -8.85 -3.42 14.76
N LEU A 228 -9.61 -4.48 15.03
CA LEU A 228 -10.17 -5.34 13.99
C LEU A 228 -11.21 -4.59 13.12
N ASN A 229 -12.03 -3.74 13.73
CA ASN A 229 -12.97 -2.90 12.98
C ASN A 229 -12.24 -1.80 12.19
N GLU A 230 -11.17 -1.20 12.75
CA GLU A 230 -10.29 -0.31 11.99
C GLU A 230 -9.73 -1.02 10.77
N CYS A 231 -9.19 -2.24 10.93
CA CYS A 231 -8.69 -3.06 9.82
C CYS A 231 -9.75 -3.25 8.72
N LYS A 232 -10.96 -3.71 9.06
CA LYS A 232 -12.07 -3.89 8.09
C LYS A 232 -12.39 -2.61 7.33
N PHE A 233 -12.42 -1.49 8.04
CA PHE A 233 -12.65 -0.19 7.43
C PHE A 233 -11.54 0.18 6.45
N PHE A 234 -10.28 0.06 6.83
CA PHE A 234 -9.15 0.44 5.98
C PHE A 234 -8.85 -0.55 4.85
N VAL A 235 -9.31 -1.80 4.94
CA VAL A 235 -9.38 -2.72 3.79
C VAL A 235 -10.26 -2.12 2.68
N LEU A 236 -11.40 -1.53 3.02
CA LEU A 236 -12.27 -0.86 2.04
C LEU A 236 -11.60 0.37 1.44
N VAL A 237 -10.97 1.20 2.29
CA VAL A 237 -10.23 2.39 1.85
C VAL A 237 -9.13 1.99 0.87
N TYR A 238 -8.39 0.92 1.14
CA TYR A 238 -7.36 0.39 0.24
C TYR A 238 -7.93 0.01 -1.12
N PHE A 239 -9.07 -0.71 -1.18
CA PHE A 239 -9.69 -1.09 -2.45
C PHE A 239 -10.20 0.11 -3.25
N LEU A 240 -10.87 1.06 -2.61
CA LEU A 240 -11.34 2.28 -3.26
C LEU A 240 -10.18 3.14 -3.77
N PHE A 241 -9.13 3.30 -2.96
CA PHE A 241 -7.92 4.02 -3.37
C PHE A 241 -7.27 3.34 -4.57
N SER A 242 -7.05 2.03 -4.51
CA SER A 242 -6.44 1.26 -5.59
C SER A 242 -7.28 1.33 -6.88
N LEU A 243 -8.61 1.22 -6.79
CA LEU A 243 -9.52 1.43 -7.94
C LEU A 243 -9.35 2.82 -8.56
N SER A 244 -9.19 3.86 -7.74
CA SER A 244 -9.01 5.23 -8.22
C SER A 244 -7.67 5.43 -8.93
N VAL A 245 -6.58 4.86 -8.40
CA VAL A 245 -5.24 4.93 -8.99
C VAL A 245 -5.19 4.19 -10.32
N PHE A 246 -5.68 2.94 -10.38
CA PHE A 246 -5.70 2.18 -11.63
C PHE A 246 -6.59 2.81 -12.70
N SER A 247 -7.66 3.50 -12.32
CA SER A 247 -8.52 4.23 -13.26
C SER A 247 -7.79 5.46 -13.85
N ASP A 248 -7.03 6.19 -13.04
CA ASP A 248 -6.25 7.35 -13.49
C ASP A 248 -5.01 6.94 -14.31
N GLU A 249 -4.27 5.91 -13.87
CA GLU A 249 -3.11 5.37 -14.61
C GLU A 249 -3.52 4.88 -16.00
N LYS A 250 -4.66 4.19 -16.11
CA LYS A 250 -5.18 3.73 -17.40
C LYS A 250 -5.59 4.89 -18.32
N SER A 251 -6.22 5.93 -17.77
CA SER A 251 -6.51 7.16 -18.55
C SER A 251 -5.24 7.82 -19.12
N ARG A 252 -4.08 7.57 -18.50
CA ARG A 252 -2.75 8.02 -18.95
C ARG A 252 -2.06 7.01 -19.88
N GLU A 253 -2.36 5.71 -19.77
CA GLU A 253 -1.81 4.61 -20.57
C GLU A 253 -2.66 4.16 -21.78
N GLU A 254 -3.86 4.74 -21.98
CA GLU A 254 -4.83 4.52 -23.08
C GLU A 254 -4.29 4.70 -24.51
N SER A 255 -2.97 4.72 -24.70
CA SER A 255 -2.34 4.49 -25.99
C SER A 255 -1.94 3.03 -26.29
N ARG A 256 -1.90 2.06 -25.34
CA ARG A 256 -1.30 0.73 -25.66
C ARG A 256 -1.81 -0.59 -25.07
N LEU A 257 -2.71 -0.70 -24.08
CA LEU A 257 -3.22 -2.03 -23.66
C LEU A 257 -4.71 -2.03 -23.29
N GLY A 258 -5.34 -3.17 -23.57
CA GLY A 258 -6.80 -3.37 -23.61
C GLY A 258 -7.54 -3.11 -22.31
N ASP A 259 -8.80 -2.71 -22.50
CA ASP A 259 -9.65 -2.13 -21.48
C ASP A 259 -10.05 -3.09 -20.33
N ASN A 260 -10.00 -2.55 -19.11
CA ASN A 260 -10.80 -2.94 -17.94
C ASN A 260 -10.36 -4.14 -17.07
N THR A 261 -9.29 -4.86 -17.37
CA THR A 261 -8.95 -6.08 -16.61
C THR A 261 -8.70 -5.84 -15.11
N CYS A 262 -7.94 -4.84 -14.68
CA CYS A 262 -7.66 -4.61 -13.24
C CYS A 262 -8.87 -4.05 -12.47
N ALA A 263 -9.65 -3.14 -13.08
CA ALA A 263 -10.88 -2.64 -12.49
C ALA A 263 -11.92 -3.76 -12.38
N MET A 264 -12.09 -4.58 -13.41
CA MET A 264 -12.98 -5.75 -13.39
C MET A 264 -12.50 -6.84 -12.43
N ILE A 265 -11.20 -7.05 -12.26
CA ILE A 265 -10.61 -7.94 -11.27
C ILE A 265 -10.95 -7.45 -9.86
N MET A 266 -10.64 -6.18 -9.54
CA MET A 266 -10.91 -5.58 -8.23
C MET A 266 -12.41 -5.48 -7.94
N GLN A 267 -13.22 -5.24 -8.97
CA GLN A 267 -14.67 -5.27 -8.92
C GLN A 267 -15.19 -6.70 -8.73
N SER A 268 -14.59 -7.71 -9.36
CA SER A 268 -14.89 -9.12 -9.09
C SER A 268 -14.53 -9.49 -7.66
N ILE A 269 -13.40 -9.03 -7.12
CA ILE A 269 -13.04 -9.20 -5.69
C ILE A 269 -14.15 -8.63 -4.82
N LEU A 270 -14.56 -7.38 -5.07
CA LEU A 270 -15.62 -6.75 -4.29
C LEU A 270 -16.95 -7.48 -4.45
N CYS A 271 -17.33 -7.89 -5.66
CA CYS A 271 -18.55 -8.65 -5.92
C CYS A 271 -18.53 -10.05 -5.28
N ASP A 272 -17.40 -10.76 -5.30
CA ASP A 272 -17.21 -12.06 -4.68
C ASP A 272 -17.20 -11.96 -3.15
N LEU A 273 -16.50 -10.95 -2.59
CA LEU A 273 -16.52 -10.63 -1.15
C LEU A 273 -17.91 -10.24 -0.65
N LEU A 274 -18.68 -9.54 -1.48
CA LEU A 274 -20.06 -9.14 -1.20
C LEU A 274 -21.10 -10.21 -1.59
N LYS A 275 -20.68 -11.34 -2.17
CA LYS A 275 -21.52 -12.46 -2.64
C LYS A 275 -22.63 -12.04 -3.62
N TYR A 276 -22.36 -11.11 -4.52
CA TYR A 276 -23.27 -10.74 -5.61
C TYR A 276 -23.09 -11.62 -6.84
N PRO A 277 -24.15 -11.90 -7.62
CA PRO A 277 -24.04 -12.73 -8.81
C PRO A 277 -23.15 -12.05 -9.87
N ALA A 278 -22.09 -12.74 -10.28
CA ALA A 278 -21.10 -12.31 -11.28
C ALA A 278 -21.72 -11.87 -12.64
N SER A 279 -22.97 -12.25 -12.90
CA SER A 279 -23.75 -11.83 -14.07
C SER A 279 -24.02 -10.32 -14.15
N LEU A 280 -23.76 -9.55 -13.08
CA LEU A 280 -23.88 -8.10 -13.07
C LEU A 280 -22.58 -7.38 -13.50
N CYS A 281 -21.44 -8.08 -13.54
CA CYS A 281 -20.13 -7.52 -13.92
C CYS A 281 -19.86 -7.55 -15.43
N SER A 282 -20.72 -8.19 -16.23
CA SER A 282 -20.48 -8.45 -17.66
C SER A 282 -21.12 -7.44 -18.62
N ASN A 283 -21.69 -6.34 -18.11
CA ASN A 283 -22.54 -5.44 -18.91
C ASN A 283 -21.94 -4.06 -19.17
N HIS A 284 -20.61 -3.87 -19.18
CA HIS A 284 -19.98 -2.67 -19.75
C HIS A 284 -18.60 -2.95 -20.33
#